data_AF-A0A4Y7QJZ4-F1
#
_entry.id   AF-A0A4Y7QJZ4-F1
#
_cell.length_a   1.000
_cell.length_b   1.000
_cell.length_c   1.000
_cell.angle_alpha   90.00
_cell.angle_beta   90.00
_cell.angle_gamma   90.00
#
_symmetry.space_group_name_H-M   'P 1'
#
loop_
_entity.id
_entity.type
_entity.pdbx_description
1 polymer ?
#
loop_
_entity_poly.entity_id
_entity_poly.type
_entity_poly.pdbx_seq_one_letter_code
_entity_poly.pdbx_strand_id
1 'polypeptide(L)'
;MSSSLIAHNFSSDVNELTRADSSFTNSILLARAEHLVASASSSKGWRDVVAREADRTSVTPGSVSMCSNTRLDIDNSRFTAFGKAFAYKLPPPRIVHARRQGTELLEEWDTTVSSHDDIFSLEALEAFQSTDLGYLTTNTPSAETRDQQLFSYDGARRSRRTAASPETQSERPMKIPRTEGRCSLFSLIPQPHHHAYPPVIPSMPDNNKLSLLKPYSKAPVVPIPPYTTKLMREFLLKPFARSAWIIPVRGTLPWSQSSPALFSESEPLVDQASERKIVRWTTNSLQAFWTFLITVRKLQTLGILSLSFHAAPTDSKREGLLGCDHIKLFHDTTHALQVRTLLDSWRYDKMSPDTDPLSFTKAGDRPKVKLKPLESIKLVLVDESCQGVAVC
;
A
#
# COMPACT_ATOMS: atom_id res chain seq x y z
N MET A 1 58.34 -12.54 6.65
CA MET A 1 57.46 -11.37 6.58
C MET A 1 56.04 -11.90 6.39
N SER A 2 55.27 -11.93 7.47
CA SER A 2 53.96 -12.58 7.55
C SER A 2 52.88 -11.70 6.94
N SER A 3 52.14 -12.23 5.96
CA SER A 3 50.92 -11.62 5.43
C SER A 3 49.72 -12.22 6.15
N SER A 4 49.08 -11.40 6.97
CA SER A 4 47.83 -11.68 7.68
C SER A 4 46.64 -11.59 6.70
N LEU A 5 46.03 -12.73 6.40
CA LEU A 5 44.73 -12.84 5.72
C LEU A 5 43.62 -12.76 6.77
N ILE A 6 42.88 -11.65 6.77
CA ILE A 6 41.65 -11.50 7.56
C ILE A 6 40.51 -12.15 6.77
N ALA A 7 40.15 -13.37 7.14
CA ALA A 7 38.93 -14.03 6.69
C ALA A 7 37.77 -13.58 7.59
N HIS A 8 36.80 -12.86 7.04
CA HIS A 8 35.52 -12.64 7.70
C HIS A 8 34.64 -13.89 7.51
N ASN A 9 34.51 -14.67 8.57
CA ASN A 9 33.50 -15.73 8.70
C ASN A 9 32.10 -15.10 8.74
N PHE A 10 31.30 -15.31 7.69
CA PHE A 10 29.85 -15.25 7.81
C PHE A 10 29.37 -16.59 8.34
N SER A 11 29.05 -16.64 9.63
CA SER A 11 28.30 -17.73 10.24
C SER A 11 26.87 -17.68 9.70
N SER A 12 26.53 -18.70 8.90
CA SER A 12 25.18 -18.98 8.43
C SER A 12 24.49 -19.92 9.42
N ASP A 13 23.96 -19.36 10.50
CA ASP A 13 22.99 -20.03 11.39
C ASP A 13 21.68 -19.23 11.40
N VAL A 14 20.89 -19.41 10.34
CA VAL A 14 19.48 -18.98 10.28
C VAL A 14 18.64 -20.07 9.59
N ASN A 15 18.77 -21.33 10.04
CA ASN A 15 17.98 -22.42 9.46
C ASN A 15 17.37 -23.42 10.46
N GLU A 16 17.31 -23.09 11.75
CA GLU A 16 16.85 -24.04 12.77
C GLU A 16 15.68 -23.56 13.65
N LEU A 17 14.75 -22.76 13.11
CA LEU A 17 13.52 -22.38 13.83
C LEU A 17 12.21 -22.39 13.02
N THR A 18 12.18 -22.92 11.79
CA THR A 18 10.95 -22.97 10.97
C THR A 18 10.56 -24.37 10.48
N ARG A 19 10.92 -25.43 11.21
CA ARG A 19 10.62 -26.82 10.82
C ARG A 19 9.50 -27.51 11.61
N ALA A 20 8.71 -26.78 12.39
CA ALA A 20 7.47 -27.29 12.96
C ALA A 20 6.24 -26.72 12.21
N ASP A 21 5.46 -27.61 11.58
CA ASP A 21 4.05 -27.44 11.15
C ASP A 21 3.66 -26.42 10.07
N SER A 22 4.44 -26.31 8.98
CA SER A 22 4.00 -25.58 7.78
C SER A 22 2.96 -26.32 6.91
N SER A 23 2.87 -27.65 7.02
CA SER A 23 1.87 -28.45 6.29
C SER A 23 0.48 -28.40 6.93
N PHE A 24 0.42 -28.32 8.27
CA PHE A 24 -0.83 -28.28 9.03
C PHE A 24 -1.55 -26.91 8.93
N THR A 25 -0.78 -25.83 8.79
CA THR A 25 -1.34 -24.48 8.65
C THR A 25 -1.87 -24.20 7.25
N ASN A 26 -1.22 -24.71 6.20
CA ASN A 26 -1.69 -24.55 4.82
C ASN A 26 -3.00 -25.28 4.56
N SER A 27 -3.20 -26.50 5.08
CA SER A 27 -4.47 -27.23 4.92
C SER A 27 -5.61 -26.57 5.68
N ILE A 28 -5.37 -26.02 6.87
CA ILE A 28 -6.38 -25.25 7.63
C ILE A 28 -6.70 -23.92 6.94
N LEU A 29 -5.71 -23.26 6.32
CA LEU A 29 -5.92 -22.02 5.58
C LEU A 29 -6.61 -22.26 4.23
N LEU A 30 -6.30 -23.36 3.53
CA LEU A 30 -7.02 -23.79 2.34
C LEU A 30 -8.46 -24.20 2.72
N ALA A 31 -8.64 -25.02 3.75
CA ALA A 31 -9.96 -25.40 4.26
C ALA A 31 -10.73 -24.18 4.77
N ARG A 32 -10.07 -23.17 5.36
CA ARG A 32 -10.71 -21.90 5.73
C ARG A 32 -11.02 -21.04 4.50
N ALA A 33 -10.17 -20.99 3.49
CA ALA A 33 -10.44 -20.27 2.25
C ALA A 33 -11.61 -20.93 1.49
N GLU A 34 -11.61 -22.25 1.37
CA GLU A 34 -12.69 -23.06 0.83
C GLU A 34 -13.97 -22.92 1.67
N HIS A 35 -13.87 -22.92 2.99
CA HIS A 35 -15.00 -22.68 3.89
C HIS A 35 -15.48 -21.22 3.86
N LEU A 36 -14.62 -20.24 3.59
CA LEU A 36 -15.00 -18.83 3.38
C LEU A 36 -15.75 -18.67 2.06
N VAL A 37 -15.28 -19.35 1.00
CA VAL A 37 -15.96 -19.44 -0.31
C VAL A 37 -17.32 -20.16 -0.17
N ALA A 38 -17.38 -21.25 0.59
CA ALA A 38 -18.62 -21.99 0.87
C ALA A 38 -19.59 -21.21 1.76
N SER A 39 -19.10 -20.49 2.78
CA SER A 39 -19.90 -19.68 3.70
C SER A 39 -20.48 -18.44 3.01
N ALA A 40 -19.75 -17.80 2.11
CA ALA A 40 -20.26 -16.69 1.28
C ALA A 40 -21.38 -17.13 0.33
N SER A 41 -21.40 -18.41 -0.06
CA SER A 41 -22.40 -18.98 -0.95
C SER A 41 -23.72 -19.36 -0.26
N SER A 42 -23.75 -19.45 1.08
CA SER A 42 -24.84 -20.03 1.88
C SER A 42 -25.90 -19.04 2.40
N SER A 43 -25.81 -17.74 2.13
CA SER A 43 -26.80 -16.78 2.66
C SER A 43 -28.17 -16.87 1.92
N LYS A 44 -29.10 -17.62 2.50
CA LYS A 44 -30.45 -17.94 1.99
C LYS A 44 -31.48 -16.78 2.07
N GLY A 45 -31.08 -15.56 2.43
CA GLY A 45 -32.01 -14.48 2.78
C GLY A 45 -32.38 -13.46 1.68
N TRP A 46 -31.93 -13.63 0.43
CA TRP A 46 -31.94 -12.53 -0.55
C TRP A 46 -33.01 -12.60 -1.66
N ARG A 47 -33.82 -13.67 -1.74
CA ARG A 47 -34.82 -13.79 -2.82
C ARG A 47 -35.93 -12.75 -2.72
N ASP A 48 -36.22 -12.22 -1.54
CA ASP A 48 -37.37 -11.31 -1.34
C ASP A 48 -37.04 -9.82 -1.57
N VAL A 49 -35.75 -9.45 -1.63
CA VAL A 49 -35.33 -8.05 -1.80
C VAL A 49 -35.19 -7.68 -3.29
N VAL A 50 -34.75 -8.63 -4.14
CA VAL A 50 -34.54 -8.38 -5.58
C VAL A 50 -35.86 -8.33 -6.36
N ALA A 51 -36.93 -8.95 -5.86
CA ALA A 51 -38.23 -8.95 -6.52
C ALA A 51 -38.95 -7.58 -6.48
N ARG A 52 -38.52 -6.63 -5.63
CA ARG A 52 -39.19 -5.31 -5.50
C ARG A 52 -38.58 -4.19 -6.36
N GLU A 53 -37.39 -4.39 -6.93
CA GLU A 53 -36.71 -3.33 -7.70
C GLU A 53 -36.89 -3.48 -9.23
N ALA A 54 -37.47 -4.59 -9.71
CA ALA A 54 -37.63 -4.88 -11.14
C ALA A 54 -38.77 -4.11 -11.83
N ASP A 55 -39.63 -3.42 -11.08
CA ASP A 55 -40.86 -2.78 -11.62
C ASP A 55 -40.70 -1.30 -11.99
N ARG A 56 -39.50 -0.71 -11.91
CA ARG A 56 -39.35 0.77 -11.98
C ARG A 56 -38.56 1.38 -13.13
N THR A 57 -38.10 0.62 -14.12
CA THR A 57 -37.34 1.24 -15.23
C THR A 57 -37.69 0.66 -16.60
N SER A 58 -38.78 1.17 -17.19
CA SER A 58 -38.98 1.15 -18.64
C SER A 58 -38.63 2.54 -19.19
N VAL A 59 -37.46 2.70 -19.81
CA VAL A 59 -37.10 3.88 -20.60
C VAL A 59 -36.58 3.43 -21.96
N THR A 60 -37.16 4.06 -22.99
CA THR A 60 -37.01 3.84 -24.43
C THR A 60 -35.60 4.11 -24.99
N PRO A 61 -35.18 3.39 -26.05
CA PRO A 61 -33.88 3.59 -26.68
C PRO A 61 -33.93 4.68 -27.77
N GLY A 62 -32.97 5.59 -27.77
CA GLY A 62 -32.82 6.59 -28.82
C GLY A 62 -31.40 7.16 -28.94
N SER A 63 -30.83 6.96 -30.13
CA SER A 63 -29.73 7.72 -30.75
C SER A 63 -28.29 7.50 -30.26
N VAL A 64 -27.50 6.84 -31.12
CA VAL A 64 -26.04 6.69 -31.03
C VAL A 64 -25.38 7.89 -31.70
N SER A 65 -24.56 8.63 -30.97
CA SER A 65 -23.70 9.71 -31.50
C SER A 65 -22.24 9.29 -31.39
N MET A 66 -21.51 9.37 -32.51
CA MET A 66 -20.07 9.09 -32.60
C MET A 66 -19.26 10.28 -32.06
N CYS A 67 -18.45 10.05 -31.03
CA CYS A 67 -17.48 11.03 -30.55
C CYS A 67 -16.12 10.80 -31.22
N SER A 68 -15.63 11.84 -31.89
CA SER A 68 -14.27 11.96 -32.43
C SER A 68 -13.25 12.30 -31.34
N ASN A 69 -12.03 11.78 -31.51
CA ASN A 69 -10.86 11.95 -30.64
C ASN A 69 -10.48 13.41 -30.40
N THR A 70 -10.66 13.91 -29.18
CA THR A 70 -10.05 15.19 -28.74
C THR A 70 -8.78 14.90 -27.96
N ARG A 71 -7.63 15.37 -28.48
CA ARG A 71 -6.38 15.51 -27.72
C ARG A 71 -6.64 16.41 -26.52
N LEU A 72 -6.42 15.88 -25.31
CA LEU A 72 -6.41 16.68 -24.10
C LEU A 72 -5.09 17.45 -24.03
N ASP A 73 -5.17 18.77 -24.22
CA ASP A 73 -4.09 19.68 -23.86
C ASP A 73 -3.95 19.67 -22.34
N ILE A 74 -2.81 19.18 -21.85
CA ILE A 74 -2.50 19.16 -20.43
C ILE A 74 -2.07 20.57 -20.04
N ASP A 75 -2.92 21.24 -19.26
CA ASP A 75 -2.63 22.54 -18.67
C ASP A 75 -1.55 22.41 -17.58
N ASN A 76 -0.29 22.61 -17.98
CA ASN A 76 0.89 22.56 -17.12
C ASN A 76 0.85 23.57 -15.96
N SER A 77 0.00 24.61 -16.01
CA SER A 77 -0.07 25.63 -14.96
C SER A 77 -0.71 25.13 -13.67
N ARG A 78 -1.62 24.15 -13.75
CA ARG A 78 -2.21 23.51 -12.56
C ARG A 78 -1.27 22.52 -11.88
N PHE A 79 -0.32 21.96 -12.63
CA PHE A 79 0.56 20.89 -12.15
C PHE A 79 1.66 21.41 -11.21
N THR A 80 2.12 22.65 -11.41
CA THR A 80 3.17 23.29 -10.60
C THR A 80 2.69 23.76 -9.23
N ALA A 81 1.39 23.95 -9.01
CA ALA A 81 0.86 24.52 -7.77
C ALA A 81 0.75 23.51 -6.60
N PHE A 82 0.62 22.21 -6.87
CA PHE A 82 0.29 21.21 -5.84
C PHE A 82 1.22 19.98 -5.82
N GLY A 83 2.14 19.84 -6.78
CA GLY A 83 3.08 18.72 -6.84
C GLY A 83 4.51 19.14 -6.47
N LYS A 84 5.18 18.37 -5.60
CA LYS A 84 6.65 18.37 -5.54
C LYS A 84 7.18 17.53 -6.70
N ALA A 85 7.14 18.06 -7.91
CA ALA A 85 7.88 17.51 -9.03
C ALA A 85 9.34 17.96 -8.93
N PHE A 86 10.28 17.02 -9.02
CA PHE A 86 11.68 17.37 -9.20
C PHE A 86 11.88 17.76 -10.66
N ALA A 87 12.06 19.05 -10.92
CA ALA A 87 12.52 19.52 -12.22
C ALA A 87 14.04 19.36 -12.26
N TYR A 88 14.55 18.61 -13.24
CA TYR A 88 15.99 18.60 -13.51
C TYR A 88 16.43 20.03 -13.84
N LYS A 89 17.47 20.53 -13.16
CA LYS A 89 18.02 21.88 -13.42
C LYS A 89 18.52 22.04 -14.86
N LEU A 90 18.93 20.93 -15.47
CA LEU A 90 19.34 20.86 -16.86
C LEU A 90 18.31 20.05 -17.62
N PRO A 91 17.97 20.43 -18.87
CA PRO A 91 17.17 19.57 -19.73
C PRO A 91 17.86 18.20 -19.82
N PRO A 92 17.10 17.08 -19.84
CA PRO A 92 17.69 15.76 -20.04
C PRO A 92 18.61 15.82 -21.26
N PRO A 93 19.79 15.18 -21.22
CA PRO A 93 20.74 15.22 -22.32
C PRO A 93 19.99 14.84 -23.59
N ARG A 94 20.04 15.73 -24.59
CA ARG A 94 19.44 15.45 -25.88
C ARG A 94 20.20 14.28 -26.46
N ILE A 95 19.56 13.12 -26.49
CA ILE A 95 20.03 11.99 -27.29
C ILE A 95 19.92 12.47 -28.73
N VAL A 96 21.02 13.04 -29.23
CA VAL A 96 21.16 13.33 -30.65
C VAL A 96 21.30 11.95 -31.27
N HIS A 97 20.19 11.38 -31.71
CA HIS A 97 20.24 10.33 -32.70
C HIS A 97 20.91 10.97 -33.91
N ALA A 98 22.24 10.82 -34.02
CA ALA A 98 22.91 10.99 -35.27
C ALA A 98 22.11 10.10 -36.22
N ARG A 99 21.38 10.72 -37.13
CA ARG A 99 20.53 10.06 -38.11
C ARG A 99 21.50 9.29 -38.99
N ARG A 100 21.93 8.10 -38.54
CA ARG A 100 22.63 7.14 -39.38
C ARG A 100 21.66 6.93 -40.54
N GLN A 101 22.06 7.35 -41.72
CA GLN A 101 21.30 7.14 -42.96
C GLN A 101 21.39 5.66 -43.40
N GLY A 102 21.40 4.74 -42.43
CA GLY A 102 21.18 3.34 -42.67
C GLY A 102 19.68 3.11 -42.57
N THR A 103 19.06 2.74 -43.68
CA THR A 103 17.78 2.04 -43.68
C THR A 103 17.99 0.69 -42.99
N GLU A 104 18.10 0.68 -41.67
CA GLU A 104 18.16 -0.54 -40.88
C GLU A 104 16.74 -1.11 -40.85
N LEU A 105 16.52 -2.10 -41.73
CA LEU A 105 15.55 -3.16 -41.47
C LEU A 105 15.83 -3.66 -40.05
N LEU A 106 14.95 -3.32 -39.11
CA LEU A 106 14.98 -3.90 -37.77
C LEU A 106 14.94 -5.43 -37.94
N GLU A 107 16.05 -6.09 -37.66
CA GLU A 107 16.09 -7.54 -37.60
C GLU A 107 15.12 -8.01 -36.50
N GLU A 108 14.43 -9.11 -36.78
CA GLU A 108 13.45 -9.67 -35.86
C GLU A 108 14.17 -10.28 -34.65
N TRP A 109 13.57 -10.19 -33.46
CA TRP A 109 14.14 -10.86 -32.30
C TRP A 109 14.26 -12.37 -32.59
N ASP A 110 15.40 -12.96 -32.22
CA ASP A 110 15.77 -14.37 -32.46
C ASP A 110 16.26 -14.74 -33.86
N THR A 111 16.49 -13.80 -34.79
CA THR A 111 17.32 -14.11 -35.96
C THR A 111 18.77 -14.35 -35.55
N THR A 112 19.35 -15.45 -36.00
CA THR A 112 20.77 -15.73 -35.84
C THR A 112 21.57 -14.61 -36.49
N VAL A 113 22.37 -13.91 -35.69
CA VAL A 113 23.23 -12.80 -36.11
C VAL A 113 24.07 -13.26 -37.29
N SER A 114 23.70 -12.79 -38.48
CA SER A 114 24.22 -13.29 -39.77
C SER A 114 25.47 -12.51 -40.19
N SER A 115 25.58 -11.26 -39.73
CA SER A 115 26.68 -10.34 -39.98
C SER A 115 27.74 -10.50 -38.90
N HIS A 116 28.96 -10.85 -39.32
CA HIS A 116 30.15 -10.76 -38.46
C HIS A 116 30.43 -9.33 -37.98
N ASP A 117 29.77 -8.33 -38.56
CA ASP A 117 29.92 -6.91 -38.21
C ASP A 117 29.27 -6.53 -36.86
N ASP A 118 28.37 -7.37 -36.33
CA ASP A 118 27.70 -7.12 -35.03
C ASP A 118 28.36 -7.87 -33.87
N ILE A 119 29.40 -8.67 -34.15
CA ILE A 119 30.18 -9.39 -33.15
C ILE A 119 31.47 -8.60 -32.88
N PHE A 120 31.41 -7.72 -31.90
CA PHE A 120 32.58 -6.97 -31.45
C PHE A 120 33.42 -7.81 -30.49
N SER A 121 34.72 -7.97 -30.79
CA SER A 121 35.67 -8.53 -29.82
C SER A 121 35.80 -7.61 -28.62
N LEU A 122 35.85 -8.17 -27.40
CA LEU A 122 36.05 -7.42 -26.15
C LEU A 122 37.32 -6.55 -26.18
N GLU A 123 38.34 -6.98 -26.94
CA GLU A 123 39.60 -6.26 -27.12
C GLU A 123 39.50 -5.07 -28.07
N ALA A 124 38.49 -5.08 -28.96
CA ALA A 124 38.21 -4.00 -29.91
C ALA A 124 37.28 -2.92 -29.34
N LEU A 125 36.66 -3.17 -28.18
CA LEU A 125 35.89 -2.17 -27.47
C LEU A 125 36.84 -1.19 -26.79
N GLU A 126 36.63 0.11 -27.00
CA GLU A 126 37.33 1.14 -26.25
C GLU A 126 37.09 0.92 -24.75
N ALA A 127 38.16 0.95 -23.96
CA ALA A 127 38.06 0.83 -22.52
C ALA A 127 37.07 1.87 -21.99
N PHE A 128 36.10 1.42 -21.20
CA PHE A 128 35.05 2.27 -20.67
C PHE A 128 35.69 3.45 -19.94
N GLN A 129 35.54 4.65 -20.51
CA GLN A 129 35.93 5.87 -19.81
C GLN A 129 34.95 6.02 -18.65
N SER A 130 35.38 5.58 -17.47
CA SER A 130 34.64 5.82 -16.23
C SER A 130 34.28 7.30 -16.19
N THR A 131 32.99 7.61 -16.28
CA THR A 131 32.50 8.95 -15.94
C THR A 131 32.99 9.23 -14.54
N ASP A 132 33.97 10.10 -14.40
CA ASP A 132 34.43 10.57 -13.10
C ASP A 132 33.23 11.20 -12.40
N LEU A 133 32.64 10.46 -11.45
CA LEU A 133 31.50 10.93 -10.67
C LEU A 133 31.95 11.85 -9.53
N GLY A 134 33.23 12.25 -9.46
CA GLY A 134 33.75 13.20 -8.48
C GLY A 134 33.04 14.56 -8.50
N TYR A 135 32.42 14.94 -9.62
CA TYR A 135 31.58 16.16 -9.66
C TYR A 135 30.28 16.04 -8.82
N LEU A 136 29.82 14.82 -8.51
CA LEU A 136 28.66 14.61 -7.64
C LEU A 136 29.03 14.78 -6.15
N THR A 137 30.29 14.56 -5.78
CA THR A 137 30.77 14.70 -4.40
C THR A 137 31.32 16.10 -4.09
N THR A 138 31.82 16.83 -5.08
CA THR A 138 32.40 18.18 -4.87
C THR A 138 31.37 19.29 -4.64
N ASN A 139 30.08 19.05 -4.89
CA ASN A 139 29.00 20.04 -4.73
C ASN A 139 28.13 19.85 -3.48
N THR A 140 28.51 19.00 -2.52
CA THR A 140 27.96 19.15 -1.16
C THR A 140 28.63 20.36 -0.52
N PRO A 141 27.92 21.49 -0.32
CA PRO A 141 28.48 22.60 0.44
C PRO A 141 28.83 22.06 1.83
N SER A 142 30.13 22.00 2.13
CA SER A 142 30.61 21.62 3.45
C SER A 142 29.86 22.46 4.48
N ALA A 143 29.24 21.79 5.44
CA ALA A 143 28.51 22.40 6.54
C ALA A 143 29.43 23.17 7.52
N GLU A 144 30.71 23.34 7.19
CA GLU A 144 31.72 23.91 8.08
C GLU A 144 31.91 25.43 7.94
N THR A 145 31.16 26.12 7.08
CA THR A 145 31.28 27.59 6.95
C THR A 145 29.99 28.32 7.34
N ARG A 146 29.44 28.01 8.52
CA ARG A 146 28.34 28.79 9.12
C ARG A 146 28.55 29.19 10.58
N ASP A 147 29.82 29.22 11.03
CA ASP A 147 30.19 29.59 12.40
C ASP A 147 31.08 30.86 12.52
N GLN A 148 31.24 31.69 11.48
CA GLN A 148 32.14 32.87 11.57
C GLN A 148 31.60 34.18 10.93
N GLN A 149 30.35 34.54 11.23
CA GLN A 149 29.91 35.96 11.21
C GLN A 149 29.12 36.20 12.50
N LEU A 150 29.76 36.53 13.63
CA LEU A 150 30.53 37.76 13.90
C LEU A 150 29.73 39.04 13.56
N PHE A 151 28.51 39.11 14.09
CA PHE A 151 27.97 40.39 14.57
C PHE A 151 28.39 40.58 16.03
N SER A 152 29.45 41.37 16.20
CA SER A 152 29.73 42.06 17.45
C SER A 152 28.58 43.03 17.73
N TYR A 153 27.77 42.70 18.73
CA TYR A 153 27.01 43.67 19.49
C TYR A 153 27.53 43.62 20.93
N ASP A 154 28.55 44.43 21.19
CA ASP A 154 28.83 44.92 22.54
C ASP A 154 27.64 45.78 22.98
N GLY A 155 26.76 45.17 23.77
CA GLY A 155 25.51 45.76 24.22
C GLY A 155 25.19 45.39 25.65
N ALA A 156 25.90 46.04 26.59
CA ALA A 156 25.49 46.33 27.95
C ALA A 156 24.63 45.28 28.69
N ARG A 157 25.30 44.54 29.57
CA ARG A 157 24.73 43.89 30.75
C ARG A 157 23.86 44.88 31.56
N ARG A 158 22.54 44.87 31.33
CA ARG A 158 21.58 45.28 32.36
C ARG A 158 21.05 44.03 33.04
N SER A 159 21.75 43.67 34.10
CA SER A 159 21.24 42.84 35.20
C SER A 159 19.98 43.51 35.75
N ARG A 160 18.82 43.11 35.24
CA ARG A 160 17.53 43.42 35.85
C ARG A 160 17.29 42.35 36.90
N ARG A 161 17.75 42.63 38.12
CA ARG A 161 17.20 42.04 39.34
C ARG A 161 15.72 42.41 39.38
N THR A 162 14.88 41.56 38.82
CA THR A 162 13.43 41.65 39.02
C THR A 162 13.16 41.16 40.45
N ALA A 163 12.62 42.08 41.25
CA ALA A 163 12.25 41.85 42.63
C ALA A 163 11.34 40.63 42.76
N ALA A 164 11.59 39.84 43.80
CA ALA A 164 10.75 38.75 44.24
C ALA A 164 9.34 39.28 44.52
N SER A 165 8.38 38.91 43.66
CA SER A 165 6.97 38.97 43.99
C SER A 165 6.63 37.72 44.80
N PRO A 166 6.08 37.85 46.02
CA PRO A 166 5.61 36.70 46.77
C PRO A 166 4.32 36.17 46.12
N GLU A 167 4.22 34.84 46.13
CA GLU A 167 2.98 34.08 46.16
C GLU A 167 1.97 34.30 45.02
N THR A 168 2.21 33.58 43.94
CA THR A 168 1.12 32.84 43.31
C THR A 168 1.68 31.48 42.93
N GLN A 169 1.21 30.42 43.58
CA GLN A 169 1.57 29.04 43.28
C GLN A 169 1.01 28.68 41.90
N SER A 170 1.61 29.20 40.82
CA SER A 170 1.31 28.72 39.47
C SER A 170 1.95 27.34 39.37
N GLU A 171 1.12 26.31 39.31
CA GLU A 171 1.54 24.94 39.00
C GLU A 171 2.53 24.98 37.83
N ARG A 172 3.77 24.56 38.10
CA ARG A 172 4.77 24.43 37.04
C ARG A 172 4.17 23.49 36.00
N PRO A 173 4.07 23.88 34.72
CA PRO A 173 3.56 22.99 33.70
C PRO A 173 4.40 21.71 33.74
N MET A 174 3.77 20.59 34.13
CA MET A 174 4.43 19.31 34.11
C MET A 174 4.94 19.11 32.69
N LYS A 175 6.26 18.87 32.55
CA LYS A 175 6.83 18.43 31.29
C LYS A 175 6.09 17.16 30.92
N ILE A 176 5.15 17.26 29.97
CA ILE A 176 4.47 16.10 29.40
C ILE A 176 5.59 15.19 28.93
N PRO A 177 5.78 13.99 29.54
CA PRO A 177 6.84 13.10 29.15
C PRO A 177 6.68 12.85 27.65
N ARG A 178 7.72 13.24 26.91
CA ARG A 178 7.82 13.03 25.46
C ARG A 178 7.54 11.55 25.27
N THR A 179 6.40 11.22 24.67
CA THR A 179 5.94 9.84 24.55
C THR A 179 6.78 9.16 23.47
N GLU A 180 8.06 8.91 23.78
CA GLU A 180 9.07 8.30 22.92
C GLU A 180 8.80 6.80 22.70
N GLY A 181 7.73 6.26 23.29
CA GLY A 181 7.38 4.84 23.23
C GLY A 181 6.30 4.44 22.23
N ARG A 182 5.87 5.30 21.29
CA ARG A 182 4.98 4.81 20.22
C ARG A 182 5.79 4.02 19.22
N CYS A 183 5.72 2.69 19.31
CA CYS A 183 6.29 1.79 18.30
C CYS A 183 5.85 2.27 16.91
N SER A 184 6.82 2.54 16.04
CA SER A 184 6.50 2.93 14.66
C SER A 184 5.70 1.81 14.01
N LEU A 185 4.58 2.13 13.34
CA LEU A 185 3.82 1.13 12.57
C LEU A 185 4.71 0.41 11.55
N PHE A 186 5.80 1.06 11.14
CA PHE A 186 6.82 0.49 10.28
C PHE A 186 7.51 -0.75 10.89
N SER A 187 7.79 -0.79 12.19
CA SER A 187 8.40 -1.96 12.83
C SER A 187 7.38 -3.04 13.19
N LEU A 188 6.09 -2.68 13.24
CA LEU A 188 5.01 -3.58 13.64
C LEU A 188 4.68 -4.61 12.56
N ILE A 189 4.67 -4.17 11.30
CA ILE A 189 4.41 -5.02 10.14
C ILE A 189 5.73 -5.72 9.74
N PRO A 190 5.76 -7.06 9.67
CA PRO A 190 6.95 -7.79 9.27
C PRO A 190 7.47 -7.37 7.90
N GLN A 191 8.80 -7.22 7.78
CA GLN A 191 9.44 -6.99 6.50
C GLN A 191 9.44 -8.28 5.64
N PRO A 192 9.42 -8.15 4.29
CA PRO A 192 9.41 -6.91 3.52
C PRO A 192 8.02 -6.24 3.48
N HIS A 193 7.98 -4.91 3.48
CA HIS A 193 6.71 -4.15 3.38
C HIS A 193 6.15 -4.07 1.97
N HIS A 194 6.92 -4.49 0.98
CA HIS A 194 6.49 -4.58 -0.41
C HIS A 194 6.70 -6.02 -0.88
N HIS A 195 5.61 -6.65 -1.30
CA HIS A 195 5.61 -7.94 -1.97
C HIS A 195 5.19 -7.73 -3.41
N ALA A 196 6.18 -7.57 -4.28
CA ALA A 196 6.00 -7.38 -5.72
C ALA A 196 5.26 -8.57 -6.36
N TYR A 197 4.90 -8.41 -7.62
CA TYR A 197 4.36 -9.48 -8.45
C TYR A 197 5.40 -10.63 -8.55
N PRO A 198 5.01 -11.91 -8.35
CA PRO A 198 5.91 -13.04 -8.56
C PRO A 198 6.41 -13.07 -10.02
N PRO A 199 7.73 -13.14 -10.27
CA PRO A 199 8.30 -12.98 -11.61
C PRO A 199 7.90 -14.11 -12.57
N VAL A 200 7.62 -15.29 -12.03
CA VAL A 200 7.08 -16.41 -12.81
C VAL A 200 5.57 -16.30 -12.76
N ILE A 201 4.95 -16.08 -13.92
CA ILE A 201 3.51 -16.32 -14.10
C ILE A 201 3.38 -17.84 -14.23
N PRO A 202 3.01 -18.59 -13.17
CA PRO A 202 2.66 -19.98 -13.38
C PRO A 202 1.56 -20.03 -14.44
N SER A 203 1.58 -21.09 -15.27
CA SER A 203 0.54 -21.36 -16.28
C SER A 203 -0.81 -20.90 -15.73
N MET A 204 -1.43 -19.93 -16.41
CA MET A 204 -2.58 -19.15 -15.94
C MET A 204 -3.43 -19.99 -14.97
N PRO A 205 -3.48 -19.62 -13.67
CA PRO A 205 -4.17 -20.44 -12.68
C PRO A 205 -5.58 -20.72 -13.20
N ASP A 206 -6.06 -21.94 -13.03
CA ASP A 206 -7.41 -22.33 -13.43
C ASP A 206 -8.40 -21.26 -12.96
N ASN A 207 -8.89 -20.44 -13.90
CA ASN A 207 -9.79 -19.30 -13.64
C ASN A 207 -11.07 -19.74 -12.90
N ASN A 208 -11.31 -21.05 -12.80
CA ASN A 208 -12.40 -21.70 -12.10
C ASN A 208 -12.46 -21.41 -10.59
N LYS A 209 -11.36 -21.07 -9.90
CA LYS A 209 -11.46 -20.78 -8.44
C LYS A 209 -11.98 -19.38 -8.14
N LEU A 210 -11.70 -18.42 -9.02
CA LEU A 210 -12.12 -17.03 -8.88
C LEU A 210 -13.62 -16.84 -9.10
N SER A 211 -14.20 -17.62 -10.02
CA SER A 211 -15.64 -17.60 -10.29
C SER A 211 -16.48 -18.07 -9.10
N LEU A 212 -15.89 -18.76 -8.13
CA LEU A 212 -16.58 -19.17 -6.89
C LEU A 212 -16.87 -17.99 -5.96
N LEU A 213 -16.07 -16.93 -6.01
CA LEU A 213 -16.34 -15.73 -5.22
C LEU A 213 -17.31 -14.82 -5.95
N LYS A 214 -18.47 -14.62 -5.32
CA LYS A 214 -19.45 -13.66 -5.80
C LYS A 214 -18.85 -12.24 -5.73
N PRO A 215 -19.03 -11.41 -6.78
CA PRO A 215 -18.70 -10.00 -6.72
C PRO A 215 -19.35 -9.33 -5.51
N TYR A 216 -18.64 -8.38 -4.89
CA TYR A 216 -19.13 -7.65 -3.73
C TYR A 216 -20.46 -6.93 -4.02
N SER A 217 -21.47 -7.20 -3.20
CA SER A 217 -22.84 -6.68 -3.38
C SER A 217 -23.43 -6.07 -2.12
N LYS A 218 -22.69 -6.02 -1.00
CA LYS A 218 -23.21 -5.51 0.29
C LYS A 218 -23.40 -3.99 0.31
N ALA A 219 -22.67 -3.26 -0.53
CA ALA A 219 -22.81 -1.83 -0.70
C ALA A 219 -22.66 -1.45 -2.19
N PRO A 220 -23.34 -0.38 -2.64
CA PRO A 220 -23.20 0.10 -4.00
C PRO A 220 -21.79 0.66 -4.23
N VAL A 221 -21.24 0.37 -5.41
CA VAL A 221 -19.96 0.94 -5.85
C VAL A 221 -20.20 2.36 -6.31
N VAL A 222 -19.66 3.35 -5.59
CA VAL A 222 -19.84 4.77 -5.88
C VAL A 222 -18.60 5.29 -6.63
N PRO A 223 -18.72 5.77 -7.87
CA PRO A 223 -17.58 6.26 -8.63
C PRO A 223 -17.03 7.57 -8.02
N ILE A 224 -15.71 7.77 -8.11
CA ILE A 224 -15.03 8.96 -7.64
C ILE A 224 -14.62 9.81 -8.86
N PRO A 225 -14.91 11.13 -8.89
CA PRO A 225 -14.47 11.99 -9.98
C PRO A 225 -12.94 11.92 -10.22
N PRO A 226 -12.48 11.90 -11.48
CA PRO A 226 -13.24 12.16 -12.71
C PRO A 226 -14.00 10.94 -13.27
N TYR A 227 -13.91 9.77 -12.63
CA TYR A 227 -14.62 8.59 -13.09
C TYR A 227 -16.13 8.78 -12.96
N THR A 228 -16.83 8.50 -14.06
CA THR A 228 -18.28 8.33 -14.08
C THR A 228 -18.63 6.86 -13.90
N THR A 229 -19.90 6.54 -13.62
CA THR A 229 -20.36 5.14 -13.53
C THR A 229 -20.02 4.33 -14.79
N LYS A 230 -20.06 4.95 -15.97
CA LYS A 230 -19.70 4.31 -17.25
C LYS A 230 -18.19 4.02 -17.31
N LEU A 231 -17.35 5.03 -17.10
CA LEU A 231 -15.90 4.90 -17.14
C LEU A 231 -15.37 3.91 -16.09
N MET A 232 -15.95 3.92 -14.89
CA MET A 232 -15.63 2.96 -13.84
C MET A 232 -15.95 1.53 -14.27
N ARG A 233 -17.11 1.26 -14.89
CA ARG A 233 -17.45 -0.07 -15.39
C ARG A 233 -16.53 -0.53 -16.52
N GLU A 234 -16.24 0.35 -17.47
CA GLU A 234 -15.28 0.08 -18.55
C GLU A 234 -13.90 -0.24 -17.98
N PHE A 235 -13.45 0.50 -16.97
CA PHE A 235 -12.19 0.26 -16.27
C PHE A 235 -12.18 -1.11 -15.55
N LEU A 236 -13.25 -1.47 -14.85
CA LEU A 236 -13.38 -2.77 -14.17
C LEU A 236 -13.43 -3.97 -15.13
N LEU A 237 -13.77 -3.75 -16.40
CA LEU A 237 -13.79 -4.78 -17.44
C LEU A 237 -12.50 -4.81 -18.27
N LYS A 238 -11.58 -3.86 -18.07
CA LYS A 238 -10.38 -3.72 -18.91
C LYS A 238 -9.38 -4.83 -18.59
N PRO A 239 -9.12 -5.77 -19.51
CA PRO A 239 -8.17 -6.85 -19.26
C PRO A 239 -6.77 -6.27 -19.02
N PHE A 240 -6.02 -6.89 -18.12
CA PHE A 240 -4.64 -6.51 -17.73
C PHE A 240 -4.48 -5.12 -17.10
N ALA A 241 -5.53 -4.31 -17.01
CA ALA A 241 -5.48 -3.09 -16.23
C ALA A 241 -5.37 -3.44 -14.76
N ARG A 242 -4.52 -2.73 -14.03
CA ARG A 242 -4.32 -2.95 -12.60
C ARG A 242 -5.03 -1.89 -11.79
N SER A 243 -5.46 -2.29 -10.61
CA SER A 243 -6.03 -1.39 -9.62
C SER A 243 -5.60 -1.84 -8.23
N ALA A 244 -5.83 -1.01 -7.23
CA ALA A 244 -5.55 -1.36 -5.86
C ALA A 244 -6.67 -0.95 -4.91
N TRP A 245 -7.00 -1.83 -3.97
CA TRP A 245 -7.76 -1.44 -2.79
C TRP A 245 -6.83 -0.77 -1.79
N ILE A 246 -7.24 0.41 -1.31
CA ILE A 246 -6.58 1.13 -0.23
C ILE A 246 -7.25 0.78 1.09
N ILE A 247 -6.52 0.12 1.98
CA ILE A 247 -6.98 -0.27 3.31
C ILE A 247 -6.33 0.68 4.32
N PRO A 248 -7.09 1.59 4.96
CA PRO A 248 -6.52 2.54 5.91
C PRO A 248 -6.14 1.81 7.20
N VAL A 249 -4.92 2.08 7.69
CA VAL A 249 -4.37 1.56 8.96
C VAL A 249 -4.45 2.62 10.05
N ARG A 250 -4.10 3.87 9.72
CA ARG A 250 -4.21 5.01 10.65
C ARG A 250 -4.42 6.30 9.88
N GLY A 251 -5.38 7.11 10.30
CA GLY A 251 -5.72 8.40 9.70
C GLY A 251 -6.98 8.34 8.83
N THR A 252 -7.15 9.33 7.96
CA THR A 252 -8.29 9.45 7.05
C THR A 252 -7.77 9.58 5.62
N LEU A 253 -8.33 8.80 4.70
CA LEU A 253 -7.96 8.92 3.28
C LEU A 253 -8.55 10.21 2.69
N PRO A 254 -7.98 10.78 1.61
CA PRO A 254 -8.44 12.05 1.05
C PRO A 254 -9.86 12.03 0.45
N TRP A 255 -10.46 10.85 0.29
CA TRP A 255 -11.81 10.73 -0.28
C TRP A 255 -12.85 10.78 0.83
N SER A 256 -13.75 11.76 0.76
CA SER A 256 -14.74 12.08 1.81
C SER A 256 -15.67 10.93 2.20
N GLN A 257 -15.87 9.97 1.30
CA GLN A 257 -16.72 8.79 1.57
C GLN A 257 -15.95 7.63 2.19
N SER A 258 -14.63 7.69 2.30
CA SER A 258 -13.82 6.62 2.89
C SER A 258 -13.98 6.56 4.41
N SER A 259 -13.94 5.36 4.96
CA SER A 259 -13.91 5.18 6.41
C SER A 259 -12.52 5.53 6.97
N PRO A 260 -12.42 6.32 8.06
CA PRO A 260 -11.15 6.56 8.72
C PRO A 260 -10.69 5.31 9.48
N ALA A 261 -9.40 5.24 9.79
CA ALA A 261 -8.80 4.18 10.59
C ALA A 261 -8.11 4.73 11.84
N LEU A 262 -8.25 4.00 12.93
CA LEU A 262 -7.58 4.25 14.20
C LEU A 262 -6.76 3.03 14.58
N PHE A 263 -5.49 3.26 14.86
CA PHE A 263 -4.59 2.27 15.42
C PHE A 263 -4.46 2.49 16.92
N SER A 264 -4.67 1.44 17.70
CA SER A 264 -4.51 1.41 19.15
C SER A 264 -3.53 0.31 19.52
N GLU A 265 -2.53 0.63 20.34
CA GLU A 265 -1.59 -0.37 20.85
C GLU A 265 -2.24 -1.25 21.93
N SER A 266 -3.07 -0.64 22.80
CA SER A 266 -3.89 -1.33 23.77
C SER A 266 -5.17 -1.87 23.13
N GLU A 267 -5.75 -2.90 23.76
CA GLU A 267 -7.03 -3.45 23.34
C GLU A 267 -8.09 -2.34 23.17
N PRO A 268 -8.94 -2.41 22.13
CA PRO A 268 -9.99 -1.45 21.96
C PRO A 268 -10.91 -1.60 23.16
N LEU A 269 -10.99 -0.55 23.98
CA LEU A 269 -12.10 -0.39 24.91
C LEU A 269 -13.36 -0.60 24.08
N VAL A 270 -14.23 -1.53 24.52
CA VAL A 270 -15.48 -1.89 23.85
C VAL A 270 -16.24 -0.59 23.62
N ASP A 271 -16.19 -0.08 22.38
CA ASP A 271 -16.46 1.33 22.15
C ASP A 271 -17.93 1.56 21.83
N GLN A 272 -18.45 2.58 22.48
CA GLN A 272 -19.83 3.05 22.45
C GLN A 272 -20.25 3.38 21.02
N ALA A 273 -21.54 3.15 20.74
CA ALA A 273 -22.20 3.28 19.43
C ALA A 273 -21.89 4.61 18.72
N SER A 274 -20.76 4.66 18.02
CA SER A 274 -20.37 5.80 17.20
C SER A 274 -21.06 5.65 15.85
N GLU A 275 -21.77 6.69 15.39
CA GLU A 275 -22.50 6.68 14.11
C GLU A 275 -21.57 6.47 12.90
N ARG A 276 -20.31 6.86 13.01
CA ARG A 276 -19.30 6.65 11.95
C ARG A 276 -18.56 5.33 12.15
N LYS A 277 -18.57 4.50 11.11
CA LYS A 277 -17.82 3.24 11.06
C LYS A 277 -16.32 3.54 10.86
N ILE A 278 -15.58 3.54 11.97
CA ILE A 278 -14.11 3.69 12.02
C ILE A 278 -13.47 2.30 12.01
N VAL A 279 -12.47 2.09 11.17
CA VAL A 279 -11.64 0.87 11.19
C VAL A 279 -10.77 0.90 12.44
N ARG A 280 -10.89 -0.09 13.32
CA ARG A 280 -10.05 -0.18 14.52
C ARG A 280 -9.03 -1.29 14.36
N TRP A 281 -7.76 -0.93 14.44
CA TRP A 281 -6.64 -1.85 14.41
C TRP A 281 -5.96 -1.93 15.77
N THR A 282 -5.68 -3.16 16.19
CA THR A 282 -4.68 -3.46 17.22
C THR A 282 -3.43 -4.03 16.59
N THR A 283 -2.31 -4.01 17.33
CA THR A 283 -1.06 -4.71 16.98
C THR A 283 -1.32 -6.11 16.43
N ASN A 284 -1.99 -6.96 17.20
CA ASN A 284 -2.18 -8.36 16.84
C ASN A 284 -3.12 -8.52 15.63
N SER A 285 -4.19 -7.71 15.54
CA SER A 285 -5.12 -7.79 14.42
C SER A 285 -4.49 -7.33 13.11
N LEU A 286 -3.63 -6.30 13.14
CA LEU A 286 -2.95 -5.79 11.97
C LEU A 286 -1.87 -6.75 11.48
N GLN A 287 -1.10 -7.35 12.39
CA GLN A 287 -0.14 -8.40 12.04
C GLN A 287 -0.83 -9.64 11.47
N ALA A 288 -1.93 -10.08 12.09
CA ALA A 288 -2.72 -11.20 11.58
C ALA A 288 -3.32 -10.90 10.20
N PHE A 289 -3.77 -9.66 9.98
CA PHE A 289 -4.27 -9.22 8.69
C PHE A 289 -3.18 -9.20 7.62
N TRP A 290 -1.99 -8.69 7.93
CA TRP A 290 -0.84 -8.70 7.02
C TRP A 290 -0.44 -10.13 6.62
N THR A 291 -0.33 -11.02 7.61
CA THR A 291 -0.06 -12.46 7.37
C THR A 291 -1.14 -13.09 6.50
N PHE A 292 -2.41 -12.77 6.73
CA PHE A 292 -3.51 -13.21 5.88
C PHE A 292 -3.33 -12.77 4.42
N LEU A 293 -3.01 -11.50 4.17
CA LEU A 293 -2.77 -10.98 2.81
C LEU A 293 -1.59 -11.69 2.13
N ILE A 294 -0.49 -11.92 2.85
CA ILE A 294 0.65 -12.68 2.34
C ILE A 294 0.24 -14.11 1.95
N THR A 295 -0.55 -14.77 2.81
CA THR A 295 -1.06 -16.12 2.54
C THR A 295 -1.93 -16.13 1.28
N VAL A 296 -2.89 -15.22 1.16
CA VAL A 296 -3.75 -15.12 -0.04
C VAL A 296 -2.91 -14.92 -1.30
N ARG A 297 -1.90 -14.05 -1.24
CA ARG A 297 -0.96 -13.85 -2.35
C ARG A 297 -0.20 -15.13 -2.70
N LYS A 298 0.32 -15.86 -1.71
CA LYS A 298 1.06 -17.12 -1.93
C LYS A 298 0.18 -18.22 -2.53
N LEU A 299 -1.09 -18.27 -2.14
CA LEU A 299 -2.05 -19.26 -2.66
C LEU A 299 -2.53 -18.94 -4.07
N GLN A 300 -2.33 -17.70 -4.56
CA GLN A 300 -2.72 -17.23 -5.90
C GLN A 300 -4.18 -17.54 -6.29
N THR A 301 -5.07 -17.65 -5.29
CA THR A 301 -6.48 -18.01 -5.52
C THR A 301 -7.26 -16.91 -6.21
N LEU A 302 -6.79 -15.66 -6.15
CA LEU A 302 -7.41 -14.50 -6.78
C LEU A 302 -6.63 -13.98 -8.00
N GLY A 303 -5.84 -14.85 -8.62
CA GLY A 303 -4.86 -14.43 -9.62
C GLY A 303 -3.66 -13.79 -8.93
N ILE A 304 -2.95 -12.94 -9.67
CA ILE A 304 -1.72 -12.38 -9.16
C ILE A 304 -1.98 -11.11 -8.35
N LEU A 305 -1.53 -11.15 -7.10
CA LEU A 305 -1.63 -10.05 -6.15
C LEU A 305 -0.25 -9.46 -5.83
N SER A 306 -0.20 -8.14 -5.68
CA SER A 306 0.94 -7.42 -5.09
C SER A 306 0.48 -6.64 -3.87
N LEU A 307 1.37 -6.48 -2.89
CA LEU A 307 1.06 -5.86 -1.60
C LEU A 307 2.10 -4.79 -1.30
N SER A 308 1.68 -3.63 -0.81
CA SER A 308 2.58 -2.66 -0.20
C SER A 308 1.99 -2.04 1.06
N PHE A 309 2.81 -1.85 2.07
CA PHE A 309 2.49 -1.01 3.23
C PHE A 309 3.19 0.34 3.11
N HIS A 310 2.44 1.42 3.33
CA HIS A 310 2.92 2.78 3.28
C HIS A 310 2.68 3.46 4.63
N ALA A 311 3.77 3.71 5.36
CA ALA A 311 3.73 4.51 6.59
C ALA A 311 3.80 6.01 6.26
N ALA A 312 2.90 6.79 6.82
CA ALA A 312 2.94 8.25 6.77
C ALA A 312 4.12 8.76 7.62
N PRO A 313 4.92 9.72 7.12
CA PRO A 313 5.97 10.34 7.90
C PRO A 313 5.40 11.01 9.15
N THR A 314 6.04 10.83 10.30
CA THR A 314 5.59 11.35 11.60
C THR A 314 5.53 12.88 11.66
N ASP A 315 6.32 13.56 10.84
CA ASP A 315 6.70 14.96 11.08
C ASP A 315 5.97 15.98 10.20
N SER A 316 4.90 15.59 9.51
CA SER A 316 4.33 16.50 8.51
C SER A 316 2.81 16.49 8.47
N LYS A 317 2.23 17.69 8.52
CA LYS A 317 0.85 18.01 8.11
C LYS A 317 0.69 17.78 6.60
N ARG A 318 0.91 16.54 6.16
CA ARG A 318 0.71 16.17 4.76
C ARG A 318 -0.77 15.94 4.53
N GLU A 319 -1.27 16.61 3.53
CA GLU A 319 -2.59 16.34 2.98
C GLU A 319 -2.51 15.15 2.01
N GLY A 320 -3.67 14.57 1.69
CA GLY A 320 -3.73 13.49 0.73
C GLY A 320 -3.38 12.11 1.29
N LEU A 321 -3.06 11.19 0.38
CA LEU A 321 -2.76 9.79 0.69
C LEU A 321 -1.48 9.62 1.52
N LEU A 322 -0.57 10.59 1.47
CA LEU A 322 0.70 10.58 2.22
C LEU A 322 0.54 10.94 3.70
N GLY A 323 -0.62 11.45 4.11
CA GLY A 323 -0.96 11.75 5.50
C GLY A 323 -1.60 10.58 6.26
N CYS A 324 -1.77 9.42 5.60
CA CYS A 324 -2.46 8.25 6.15
C CYS A 324 -1.58 7.00 6.00
N ASP A 325 -1.42 6.25 7.09
CA ASP A 325 -0.83 4.91 7.00
C ASP A 325 -1.83 3.97 6.35
N HIS A 326 -1.43 3.28 5.29
CA HIS A 326 -2.34 2.42 4.52
C HIS A 326 -1.63 1.23 3.89
N ILE A 327 -2.40 0.21 3.60
CA ILE A 327 -1.98 -0.95 2.81
C ILE A 327 -2.61 -0.82 1.42
N LYS A 328 -1.81 -1.04 0.37
CA LYS A 328 -2.29 -1.24 -1.00
C LYS A 328 -2.28 -2.71 -1.34
N LEU A 329 -3.42 -3.20 -1.80
CA LEU A 329 -3.57 -4.54 -2.36
C LEU A 329 -3.83 -4.38 -3.86
N PHE A 330 -2.80 -4.59 -4.67
CA PHE A 330 -2.89 -4.52 -6.13
C PHE A 330 -3.41 -5.82 -6.71
N HIS A 331 -4.32 -5.71 -7.67
CA HIS A 331 -4.96 -6.82 -8.37
C HIS A 331 -5.38 -6.38 -9.78
N ASP A 332 -5.76 -7.36 -10.61
CA ASP A 332 -6.40 -7.09 -11.89
C ASP A 332 -7.79 -6.49 -11.69
N THR A 333 -8.15 -5.51 -12.50
CA THR A 333 -9.43 -4.77 -12.39
C THR A 333 -10.66 -5.68 -12.49
N THR A 334 -10.57 -6.74 -13.30
CA THR A 334 -11.61 -7.77 -13.49
C THR A 334 -11.95 -8.53 -12.21
N HIS A 335 -11.05 -8.52 -11.22
CA HIS A 335 -11.23 -9.22 -9.94
C HIS A 335 -11.45 -8.27 -8.76
N ALA A 336 -11.61 -6.96 -9.01
CA ALA A 336 -11.68 -5.94 -7.97
C ALA A 336 -12.77 -6.21 -6.93
N LEU A 337 -13.97 -6.59 -7.39
CA LEU A 337 -15.11 -6.81 -6.49
C LEU A 337 -15.02 -8.13 -5.75
N GLN A 338 -14.39 -9.16 -6.31
CA GLN A 338 -14.12 -10.42 -5.61
C GLN A 338 -13.07 -10.22 -4.52
N VAL A 339 -12.02 -9.45 -4.80
CA VAL A 339 -11.03 -9.03 -3.81
C VAL A 339 -11.71 -8.26 -2.67
N ARG A 340 -12.65 -7.35 -2.97
CA ARG A 340 -13.42 -6.65 -1.93
C ARG A 340 -14.23 -7.60 -1.06
N THR A 341 -14.89 -8.62 -1.66
CA THR A 341 -15.61 -9.66 -0.92
C THR A 341 -14.66 -10.44 0.00
N LEU A 342 -13.47 -10.80 -0.49
CA LEU A 342 -12.46 -11.47 0.33
C LEU A 342 -12.07 -10.61 1.54
N LEU A 343 -11.77 -9.32 1.32
CA LEU A 343 -11.43 -8.38 2.39
C LEU A 343 -12.56 -8.23 3.43
N ASP A 344 -13.81 -8.15 2.98
CA ASP A 344 -14.98 -8.08 3.86
C ASP A 344 -15.21 -9.36 4.66
N SER A 345 -14.79 -10.50 4.12
CA SER A 345 -14.93 -11.81 4.78
C SER A 345 -13.91 -12.04 5.90
N TRP A 346 -12.81 -11.29 5.91
CA TRP A 346 -11.73 -11.46 6.89
C TRP A 346 -12.21 -11.17 8.32
N ARG A 347 -11.76 -12.00 9.25
CA ARG A 347 -12.11 -11.92 10.67
C ARG A 347 -10.86 -12.14 11.50
N TYR A 348 -10.77 -11.43 12.62
CA TYR A 348 -9.75 -11.63 13.63
C TYR A 348 -10.37 -12.32 14.84
N ASP A 349 -9.93 -13.55 15.11
CA ASP A 349 -10.34 -14.28 16.30
C ASP A 349 -9.47 -13.83 17.47
N LYS A 350 -10.04 -13.07 18.41
CA LYS A 350 -9.31 -12.61 19.59
C LYS A 350 -9.29 -13.71 20.65
N MET A 351 -8.11 -14.03 21.19
CA MET A 351 -8.00 -14.82 22.42
C MET A 351 -8.41 -13.93 23.59
N SER A 352 -9.40 -14.38 24.37
CA SER A 352 -9.86 -13.65 25.55
C SER A 352 -8.74 -13.64 26.61
N PRO A 353 -8.29 -12.46 27.09
CA PRO A 353 -7.19 -12.36 28.06
C PRO A 353 -7.54 -12.97 29.42
N ASP A 354 -8.83 -12.99 29.80
CA ASP A 354 -9.31 -13.53 31.08
C ASP A 354 -9.36 -15.06 31.13
N THR A 355 -8.92 -15.72 30.06
CA THR A 355 -8.90 -17.17 30.05
C THR A 355 -7.65 -17.63 30.78
N ASP A 356 -7.81 -17.91 32.08
CA ASP A 356 -6.78 -18.52 32.90
C ASP A 356 -6.19 -19.73 32.13
N PRO A 357 -4.88 -19.70 31.78
CA PRO A 357 -4.23 -20.77 31.05
C PRO A 357 -4.31 -22.11 31.79
N LEU A 358 -4.58 -22.09 33.09
CA LEU A 358 -4.73 -23.28 33.93
C LEU A 358 -6.17 -23.80 34.03
N SER A 359 -7.17 -23.09 33.48
CA SER A 359 -8.54 -23.60 33.49
C SER A 359 -8.71 -24.75 32.48
N PHE A 360 -8.68 -25.99 32.98
CA PHE A 360 -8.93 -27.22 32.21
C PHE A 360 -10.41 -27.40 31.78
N THR A 361 -11.10 -26.31 31.46
CA THR A 361 -12.41 -26.39 30.82
C THR A 361 -12.24 -27.02 29.44
N LYS A 362 -13.05 -28.05 29.15
CA LYS A 362 -13.02 -28.82 27.90
C LYS A 362 -12.86 -27.87 26.70
N ALA A 363 -11.87 -28.13 25.85
CA ALA A 363 -11.37 -27.25 24.78
C ALA A 363 -12.39 -26.77 23.72
N GLY A 364 -13.68 -27.13 23.84
CA GLY A 364 -14.72 -26.86 22.85
C GLY A 364 -15.50 -25.57 23.02
N ASP A 365 -15.60 -24.98 24.23
CA ASP A 365 -16.70 -24.04 24.50
C ASP A 365 -16.29 -22.63 24.97
N ARG A 366 -15.02 -22.25 24.77
CA ARG A 366 -14.58 -20.88 25.12
C ARG A 366 -15.15 -19.89 24.09
N PRO A 367 -15.91 -18.86 24.51
CA PRO A 367 -16.46 -17.86 23.60
C PRO A 367 -15.33 -17.05 22.96
N LYS A 368 -15.05 -17.32 21.67
CA LYS A 368 -14.10 -16.52 20.89
C LYS A 368 -14.80 -15.27 20.40
N VAL A 369 -14.33 -14.10 20.82
CA VAL A 369 -14.80 -12.82 20.29
C VAL A 369 -14.22 -12.67 18.88
N LYS A 370 -15.09 -12.74 17.88
CA LYS A 370 -14.73 -12.56 16.47
C LYS A 370 -14.86 -11.09 16.11
N LEU A 371 -13.74 -10.43 15.90
CA LEU A 371 -13.71 -9.06 15.39
C LEU A 371 -13.72 -9.09 13.86
N LYS A 372 -14.46 -8.17 13.25
CA LYS A 372 -14.45 -7.96 11.80
C LYS A 372 -14.10 -6.51 11.50
N PRO A 373 -12.81 -6.12 11.56
CA PRO A 373 -12.41 -4.73 11.40
C PRO A 373 -12.85 -4.09 10.08
N LEU A 374 -13.05 -4.91 9.03
CA LEU A 374 -13.41 -4.46 7.68
C LEU A 374 -14.89 -4.61 7.34
N GLU A 375 -15.73 -5.09 8.26
CA GLU A 375 -17.16 -5.27 8.00
C GLU A 375 -17.86 -3.92 7.83
N SER A 376 -18.50 -3.73 6.68
CA SER A 376 -19.22 -2.49 6.33
C SER A 376 -18.37 -1.22 6.30
N ILE A 377 -17.05 -1.36 6.17
CA ILE A 377 -16.11 -0.25 5.99
C ILE A 377 -16.13 0.19 4.53
N LYS A 378 -16.04 1.50 4.29
CA LYS A 378 -15.94 2.05 2.93
C LYS A 378 -14.47 2.11 2.51
N LEU A 379 -14.08 1.22 1.61
CA LEU A 379 -12.72 1.17 1.05
C LEU A 379 -12.67 1.92 -0.28
N VAL A 380 -11.47 2.38 -0.66
CA VAL A 380 -11.25 3.10 -1.92
C VAL A 380 -10.51 2.21 -2.90
N LEU A 381 -11.06 2.08 -4.11
CA LEU A 381 -10.39 1.50 -5.26
C LEU A 381 -9.65 2.61 -6.00
N VAL A 382 -8.37 2.40 -6.30
CA VAL A 382 -7.55 3.32 -7.10
C VAL A 382 -7.01 2.66 -8.35
N ASP A 383 -6.71 3.45 -9.37
CA ASP A 383 -6.00 3.02 -10.57
C ASP A 383 -4.47 2.99 -10.39
N GLU A 384 -3.74 2.66 -11.45
CA GLU A 384 -2.26 2.60 -11.46
C GLU A 384 -1.60 3.95 -11.14
N SER A 385 -2.25 5.04 -11.52
CA SER A 385 -1.88 6.42 -11.20
C SER A 385 -2.29 6.87 -9.80
N CYS A 386 -2.81 5.95 -8.96
CA CYS A 386 -3.32 6.21 -7.63
C CYS A 386 -4.49 7.23 -7.60
N GLN A 387 -5.22 7.40 -8.70
CA GLN A 387 -6.44 8.19 -8.72
C GLN A 387 -7.60 7.35 -8.18
N GLY A 388 -8.49 7.96 -7.42
CA GLY A 388 -9.68 7.30 -6.91
C GLY A 388 -10.61 6.92 -8.05
N VAL A 389 -10.94 5.64 -8.16
CA VAL A 389 -11.89 5.09 -9.14
C VAL A 389 -13.26 4.95 -8.51
N ALA A 390 -13.33 4.33 -7.34
CA ALA A 390 -14.60 4.04 -6.66
C ALA A 390 -14.45 3.88 -5.13
N VAL A 391 -15.57 4.00 -4.41
CA VAL A 391 -15.71 3.66 -2.99
C VAL A 391 -16.77 2.57 -2.84
N CYS A 392 -16.52 1.56 -2.00
CA CYS A 392 -17.52 0.55 -1.63
C CYS A 392 -17.39 0.01 -0.20
#